data_AF-A0A7V4Q4V9-F1
#
_entry.id   AF-A0A7V4Q4V9-F1
#
_cell.length_a   1.000
_cell.length_b   1.000
_cell.length_c   1.000
_cell.angle_alpha   90.00
_cell.angle_beta   90.00
_cell.angle_gamma   90.00
#
_symmetry.space_group_name_H-M   'P 1'
#
loop_
_entity.id
_entity.type
_entity.pdbx_description
1 polymer ?
#
loop_
_entity_poly.entity_id
_entity_poly.type
_entity_poly.pdbx_seq_one_letter_code
_entity_poly.pdbx_strand_id
1 'polypeptide(L)'
;AKDQYAQDAAALAGKYSPVFASPDGATVILENRKVLPKAWLAPSALLVKSTQETLGALQSPAFDPRLMALVESPPPIQMADPNHPAPGPAGEVRVQRYEGDRIGLEASVARNSMLVLGEKYYPGWRATVNGRETEIFPVDHVLRGIYLTPGRHQVEFVFDPLPFKVGKYLTLVSFALFALMLAREMRLKRFKKL
;
A
#
# COMPACT_ATOMS: atom_id res chain seq x y z
N ALA A 1 -30.04 12.51 14.19
CA ALA A 1 -29.23 11.99 13.06
C ALA A 1 -30.07 11.61 11.86
N LYS A 2 -31.20 10.89 12.02
CA LYS A 2 -32.12 10.61 10.90
C LYS A 2 -32.63 11.86 10.19
N ASP A 3 -32.97 12.92 10.92
CA ASP A 3 -33.41 14.20 10.34
C ASP A 3 -32.28 14.94 9.61
N GLN A 4 -31.06 14.90 10.15
CA GLN A 4 -29.86 15.43 9.50
C GLN A 4 -29.53 14.64 8.21
N TYR A 5 -29.61 13.31 8.25
CA TYR A 5 -29.46 12.48 7.06
C TYR A 5 -30.53 12.81 6.01
N ALA A 6 -31.78 13.04 6.41
CA ALA A 6 -32.84 13.42 5.47
C ALA A 6 -32.55 14.78 4.78
N GLN A 7 -31.93 15.72 5.48
CA GLN A 7 -31.49 17.01 4.92
C GLN A 7 -30.29 16.85 3.97
N ASP A 8 -29.33 15.98 4.32
CA ASP A 8 -28.11 15.76 3.55
C ASP A 8 -28.23 14.65 2.48
N ALA A 9 -29.35 13.92 2.46
CA ALA A 9 -29.55 12.74 1.62
C ALA A 9 -29.32 13.03 0.13
N ALA A 10 -29.75 14.21 -0.34
CA ALA A 10 -29.56 14.64 -1.71
C ALA A 10 -28.08 14.84 -2.07
N ALA A 11 -27.28 15.38 -1.14
CA ALA A 11 -25.85 15.60 -1.33
C ALA A 11 -25.02 14.30 -1.19
N LEU A 12 -25.53 13.35 -0.42
CA LEU A 12 -24.89 12.05 -0.18
C LEU A 12 -25.28 10.98 -1.21
N ALA A 13 -26.38 11.20 -1.93
CA ALA A 13 -26.93 10.28 -2.92
C ALA A 13 -25.90 9.90 -3.99
N GLY A 14 -25.84 8.61 -4.32
CA GLY A 14 -24.96 8.06 -5.37
C GLY A 14 -23.51 7.78 -4.94
N LYS A 15 -22.96 8.46 -3.92
CA LYS A 15 -21.67 8.09 -3.31
C LYS A 15 -21.86 7.21 -2.08
N TYR A 16 -22.82 7.57 -1.23
CA TYR A 16 -23.07 6.89 0.02
C TYR A 16 -24.47 6.26 0.06
N SER A 17 -24.60 5.06 0.62
CA SER A 17 -25.88 4.39 0.84
C SER A 17 -26.06 3.98 2.30
N PRO A 18 -27.24 4.15 2.90
CA PRO A 18 -27.49 3.68 4.26
C PRO A 18 -27.47 2.16 4.31
N VAL A 19 -26.70 1.60 5.23
CA VAL A 19 -26.60 0.15 5.48
C VAL A 19 -27.16 -0.24 6.85
N PHE A 20 -27.31 0.73 7.75
CA PHE A 20 -27.92 0.52 9.05
C PHE A 20 -28.52 1.83 9.57
N ALA A 21 -29.63 1.73 10.30
CA ALA A 21 -30.19 2.81 11.09
C ALA A 21 -30.63 2.24 12.46
N SER A 22 -30.31 2.96 13.54
CA SER A 22 -30.74 2.55 14.87
C SER A 22 -32.28 2.65 15.01
N PRO A 23 -32.92 1.80 15.83
CA PRO A 23 -34.39 1.83 16.00
C PRO A 23 -34.94 3.18 16.46
N ASP A 24 -34.16 3.92 17.24
CA ASP A 24 -34.48 5.27 17.73
C ASP A 24 -34.12 6.39 16.71
N GLY A 25 -33.52 6.06 15.56
CA GLY A 25 -33.10 7.02 14.54
C GLY A 25 -31.92 7.93 14.94
N ALA A 26 -31.28 7.65 16.08
CA ALA A 26 -30.15 8.41 16.58
C ALA A 26 -28.85 8.18 15.77
N THR A 27 -28.74 7.08 15.03
CA THR A 27 -27.55 6.74 14.22
C THR A 27 -27.93 6.19 12.86
N VAL A 28 -27.23 6.63 11.81
CA VAL A 28 -27.31 6.06 10.45
C VAL A 28 -25.89 5.77 9.99
N ILE A 29 -25.62 4.51 9.59
CA ILE A 29 -24.32 4.09 9.04
C ILE A 29 -24.44 4.09 7.52
N LEU A 30 -23.47 4.71 6.86
CA LEU A 30 -23.41 4.83 5.41
C LEU A 30 -22.23 4.03 4.85
N GLU A 31 -22.46 3.30 3.77
CA GLU A 31 -21.44 2.65 2.97
C GLU A 31 -21.03 3.56 1.80
N ASN A 32 -19.71 3.73 1.59
CA ASN A 32 -19.17 4.43 0.42
C ASN A 32 -19.06 3.49 -0.79
N ARG A 33 -19.95 3.64 -1.77
CA ARG A 33 -19.98 2.80 -2.98
C ARG A 33 -18.95 3.18 -4.03
N LYS A 34 -18.25 4.31 -3.85
CA LYS A 34 -17.21 4.79 -4.77
C LYS A 34 -15.80 4.47 -4.28
N VAL A 35 -15.67 3.69 -3.20
CA VAL A 35 -14.36 3.25 -2.69
C VAL A 35 -13.60 2.47 -3.76
N LEU A 36 -12.27 2.65 -3.78
CA LEU A 36 -11.38 1.86 -4.63
C LEU A 36 -11.12 0.49 -4.00
N PRO A 37 -10.84 -0.54 -4.80
CA PRO A 37 -10.30 -1.79 -4.28
C PRO A 37 -8.95 -1.55 -3.60
N LYS A 38 -8.49 -2.54 -2.83
CA LYS A 38 -7.19 -2.49 -2.14
C LYS A 38 -6.01 -2.29 -3.11
N ALA A 39 -6.12 -2.79 -4.34
CA ALA A 39 -5.14 -2.55 -5.38
C ALA A 39 -5.87 -2.35 -6.72
N TRP A 40 -5.34 -1.48 -7.57
CA TRP A 40 -5.89 -1.18 -8.89
C TRP A 40 -4.79 -0.80 -9.88
N LEU A 41 -5.15 -0.63 -11.15
CA LEU A 41 -4.24 -0.25 -12.23
C LEU A 41 -4.58 1.15 -12.72
N ALA A 42 -3.65 2.09 -12.57
CA ALA A 42 -3.71 3.41 -13.15
C ALA A 42 -2.90 3.44 -14.47
N PRO A 43 -3.55 3.57 -15.64
CA PRO A 43 -2.86 3.56 -16.95
C PRO A 43 -2.02 4.81 -17.23
N SER A 44 -2.27 5.90 -16.51
CA SER A 44 -1.53 7.15 -16.62
C SER A 44 -0.79 7.48 -15.32
N ALA A 45 0.36 8.13 -15.45
CA ALA A 45 1.12 8.64 -14.32
C ALA A 45 1.45 10.12 -14.57
N LEU A 46 1.08 10.98 -13.62
CA LEU A 46 1.40 12.40 -13.65
C LEU A 46 2.57 12.66 -12.70
N LEU A 47 3.68 13.14 -13.27
CA LEU A 47 4.85 13.53 -12.50
C LEU A 47 4.57 14.83 -11.75
N VAL A 48 4.68 14.77 -10.43
CA VAL A 48 4.57 15.93 -9.53
C VAL A 48 5.93 16.18 -8.87
N LYS A 49 6.31 17.45 -8.72
CA LYS A 49 7.66 17.85 -8.28
C LYS A 49 7.72 18.27 -6.81
N SER A 50 6.57 18.50 -6.18
CA SER A 50 6.50 18.96 -4.79
C SER A 50 5.26 18.43 -4.07
N THR A 51 5.35 18.28 -2.76
CA THR A 51 4.20 17.89 -1.91
C THR A 51 3.01 18.81 -2.09
N GLN A 52 3.24 20.13 -2.22
CA GLN A 52 2.15 21.09 -2.39
C GLN A 52 1.41 20.88 -3.72
N GLU A 53 2.14 20.59 -4.79
CA GLU A 53 1.56 20.26 -6.09
C GLU A 53 0.79 18.93 -6.03
N THR A 54 1.35 17.91 -5.38
CA THR A 54 0.67 16.61 -5.18
C THR A 54 -0.64 16.79 -4.43
N LEU A 55 -0.64 17.50 -3.31
CA LEU A 55 -1.84 17.73 -2.50
C LEU A 55 -2.88 18.57 -3.26
N GLY A 56 -2.45 19.58 -4.02
CA GLY A 56 -3.34 20.36 -4.87
C GLY A 56 -3.99 19.51 -5.97
N ALA A 57 -3.21 18.64 -6.62
CA ALA A 57 -3.71 17.72 -7.64
C ALA A 57 -4.69 16.68 -7.06
N LEU A 58 -4.39 16.09 -5.89
CA LEU A 58 -5.29 15.14 -5.20
C LEU A 58 -6.66 15.74 -4.86
N GLN A 59 -6.72 17.05 -4.61
CA GLN A 59 -7.95 17.77 -4.30
C GLN A 59 -8.70 18.23 -5.56
N SER A 60 -8.09 18.12 -6.73
CA SER A 60 -8.67 18.56 -7.99
C SER A 60 -9.81 17.64 -8.43
N PRO A 61 -10.96 18.17 -8.85
CA PRO A 61 -12.03 17.37 -9.47
C PRO A 61 -11.59 16.65 -10.76
N ALA A 62 -10.50 17.10 -11.39
CA ALA A 62 -9.94 16.47 -12.59
C ALA A 62 -9.11 15.20 -12.28
N PHE A 63 -8.75 14.98 -11.01
CA PHE A 63 -7.99 13.81 -10.61
C PHE A 63 -8.92 12.63 -10.33
N ASP A 64 -8.87 11.63 -11.21
CA ASP A 64 -9.47 10.32 -10.96
C ASP A 64 -8.37 9.29 -10.66
N PRO A 65 -8.26 8.81 -9.40
CA PRO A 65 -7.24 7.82 -9.01
C PRO A 65 -7.40 6.49 -9.75
N ARG A 66 -8.56 6.18 -10.34
CA ARG A 66 -8.76 4.97 -11.16
C ARG A 66 -7.99 5.03 -12.48
N LEU A 67 -7.72 6.24 -12.96
CA LEU A 67 -7.15 6.49 -14.28
C LEU A 67 -5.73 7.03 -14.19
N MET A 68 -5.40 7.74 -13.10
CA MET A 68 -4.15 8.47 -12.96
C MET A 68 -3.54 8.26 -11.59
N ALA A 69 -2.24 7.98 -11.57
CA ALA A 69 -1.41 7.99 -10.37
C ALA A 69 -0.55 9.26 -10.35
N LEU A 70 -0.46 9.94 -9.21
CA LEU A 70 0.53 11.00 -9.01
C LEU A 70 1.84 10.37 -8.55
N VAL A 71 2.94 10.63 -9.26
CA VAL A 71 4.24 10.00 -9.01
C VAL A 71 5.32 11.06 -8.79
N GLU A 72 6.27 10.75 -7.91
CA GLU A 72 7.35 11.68 -7.53
C GLU A 72 8.62 11.49 -8.39
N SER A 73 8.62 10.48 -9.27
CA SER A 73 9.76 10.14 -10.14
C SER A 73 9.26 9.84 -11.56
N PRO A 74 10.06 10.13 -12.61
CA PRO A 74 9.68 9.79 -13.98
C PRO A 74 9.39 8.29 -14.12
N PRO A 75 8.27 7.91 -14.76
CA PRO A 75 7.98 6.51 -15.05
C PRO A 75 9.11 5.85 -15.87
N PRO A 76 9.58 4.64 -15.49
CA PRO A 76 10.60 3.90 -16.24
C PRO A 76 10.04 3.25 -17.51
N ILE A 77 8.73 3.28 -17.70
CA ILE A 77 8.03 2.78 -18.88
C ILE A 77 7.11 3.87 -19.44
N GLN A 78 6.82 3.81 -20.74
CA GLN A 78 5.89 4.74 -21.37
C GLN A 78 4.47 4.54 -20.82
N MET A 79 3.88 5.61 -20.29
CA MET A 79 2.52 5.62 -19.75
C MET A 79 1.54 6.30 -20.72
N ALA A 80 0.24 6.05 -20.56
CA ALA A 80 -0.77 6.73 -21.35
C ALA A 80 -0.83 8.23 -20.97
N ASP A 81 -1.09 9.09 -21.95
CA ASP A 81 -1.26 10.52 -21.71
C ASP A 81 -2.48 10.78 -20.82
N PRO A 82 -2.30 11.42 -19.65
CA PRO A 82 -3.38 11.88 -18.77
C PRO A 82 -4.54 12.60 -19.48
N ASN A 83 -4.22 13.38 -20.53
CA ASN A 83 -5.19 14.20 -21.25
C ASN A 83 -5.93 13.41 -22.36
N HIS A 84 -5.40 12.24 -22.74
CA HIS A 84 -5.95 11.39 -23.78
C HIS A 84 -6.05 9.93 -23.28
N PRO A 85 -6.96 9.65 -22.33
CA PRO A 85 -7.08 8.32 -21.75
C PRO A 85 -7.50 7.31 -22.82
N ALA A 86 -6.79 6.19 -22.88
CA ALA A 86 -7.16 5.08 -23.76
C ALA A 86 -8.51 4.49 -23.31
N PRO A 87 -9.43 4.18 -24.25
CA PRO A 87 -10.73 3.64 -23.91
C PRO A 87 -10.64 2.25 -23.24
N GLY A 88 -11.54 2.01 -22.28
CA GLY A 88 -11.68 0.74 -21.56
C GLY A 88 -10.78 0.57 -20.33
N PRO A 89 -11.02 -0.47 -19.51
CA PRO A 89 -10.28 -0.69 -18.26
C PRO A 89 -8.80 -1.02 -18.52
N ALA A 90 -7.93 -0.59 -17.61
CA ALA A 90 -6.48 -0.90 -17.67
C ALA A 90 -6.15 -2.35 -17.32
N GLY A 91 -7.11 -3.07 -16.73
CA GLY A 91 -6.98 -4.46 -16.32
C GLY A 91 -7.75 -4.75 -15.03
N GLU A 92 -7.42 -5.87 -14.40
CA GLU A 92 -7.98 -6.29 -13.11
C GLU A 92 -6.84 -6.68 -12.16
N VAL A 93 -6.99 -6.38 -10.87
CA VAL A 93 -6.09 -6.83 -9.81
C VAL A 93 -6.90 -7.57 -8.76
N ARG A 94 -6.46 -8.77 -8.39
CA ARG A 94 -7.04 -9.58 -7.32
C ARG A 94 -6.04 -9.73 -6.19
N VAL A 95 -6.50 -9.52 -4.97
CA VAL A 95 -5.70 -9.78 -3.76
C VAL A 95 -5.81 -11.25 -3.44
N GLN A 96 -4.70 -11.98 -3.54
CA GLN A 96 -4.62 -13.40 -3.22
C GLN A 96 -4.24 -13.64 -1.76
N ARG A 97 -3.45 -12.72 -1.19
CA ARG A 97 -2.99 -12.79 0.20
C ARG A 97 -2.85 -11.39 0.78
N TYR A 98 -3.26 -11.20 2.02
CA TYR A 98 -3.16 -9.93 2.72
C TYR A 98 -2.85 -10.15 4.19
N GLU A 99 -1.56 -10.06 4.52
CA GLU A 99 -0.98 -10.22 5.86
C GLU A 99 -0.15 -8.99 6.22
N GLY A 100 0.18 -8.83 7.50
CA GLY A 100 0.88 -7.63 8.00
C GLY A 100 2.27 -7.42 7.39
N ASP A 101 2.97 -8.49 7.03
CA ASP A 101 4.31 -8.47 6.45
C ASP A 101 4.34 -8.99 5.00
N ARG A 102 3.20 -9.41 4.44
CA ARG A 102 3.15 -9.98 3.09
C ARG A 102 1.82 -9.70 2.39
N ILE A 103 1.90 -9.19 1.16
CA ILE A 103 0.73 -8.96 0.30
C ILE A 103 1.00 -9.60 -1.06
N GLY A 104 0.12 -10.51 -1.46
CA GLY A 104 0.17 -11.22 -2.74
C GLY A 104 -0.99 -10.82 -3.64
N LEU A 105 -0.68 -10.43 -4.87
CA LEU A 105 -1.64 -9.96 -5.86
C LEU A 105 -1.48 -10.73 -7.18
N GLU A 106 -2.59 -10.91 -7.88
CA GLU A 106 -2.61 -11.33 -9.29
C GLU A 106 -3.16 -10.18 -10.13
N ALA A 107 -2.39 -9.73 -11.12
CA ALA A 107 -2.76 -8.63 -12.00
C ALA A 107 -2.86 -9.11 -13.45
N SER A 108 -3.99 -8.84 -14.10
CA SER A 108 -4.17 -8.98 -15.55
C SER A 108 -4.19 -7.59 -16.16
N VAL A 109 -3.11 -7.22 -16.83
CA VAL A 109 -2.81 -5.86 -17.28
C VAL A 109 -2.99 -5.76 -18.79
N ALA A 110 -3.83 -4.83 -19.24
CA ALA A 110 -4.13 -4.64 -20.67
C ALA A 110 -3.17 -3.65 -21.36
N ARG A 111 -2.58 -2.72 -20.59
CA ARG A 111 -1.67 -1.67 -21.07
C ARG A 111 -0.69 -1.30 -19.96
N ASN A 112 0.45 -0.70 -20.31
CA ASN A 112 1.39 -0.15 -19.31
C ASN A 112 0.63 0.63 -18.24
N SER A 113 0.81 0.22 -16.99
CA SER A 113 0.01 0.71 -15.87
C SER A 113 0.87 0.78 -14.62
N MET A 114 0.58 1.76 -13.77
CA MET A 114 1.00 1.75 -12.38
C MET A 114 0.00 0.87 -11.62
N LEU A 115 0.46 -0.25 -11.07
CA LEU A 115 -0.29 -0.93 -10.03
C LEU A 115 -0.16 -0.10 -8.76
N VAL A 116 -1.27 0.48 -8.32
CA VAL A 116 -1.35 1.21 -7.06
C VAL A 116 -1.89 0.26 -6.00
N LEU A 117 -1.17 0.16 -4.89
CA LEU A 117 -1.59 -0.55 -3.70
C LEU A 117 -1.99 0.49 -2.66
N GLY A 118 -3.23 0.38 -2.17
CA GLY A 118 -3.85 1.23 -1.13
C GLY A 118 -3.24 1.06 0.26
N GLU A 119 -1.92 0.90 0.33
CA GLU A 119 -1.11 0.71 1.53
C GLU A 119 -0.04 1.78 1.60
N LYS A 120 0.21 2.28 2.81
CA LYS A 120 1.17 3.35 3.04
C LYS A 120 2.56 2.97 2.50
N TYR A 121 3.20 3.86 1.77
CA TYR A 121 4.60 3.76 1.39
C TYR A 121 5.49 3.93 2.63
N TYR A 122 6.34 2.95 2.87
CA TYR A 122 7.27 2.95 3.99
C TYR A 122 8.55 2.17 3.62
N PRO A 123 9.74 2.64 3.99
CA PRO A 123 10.98 1.91 3.74
C PRO A 123 10.99 0.51 4.37
N GLY A 124 11.60 -0.46 3.69
CA GLY A 124 11.74 -1.85 4.18
C GLY A 124 10.77 -2.83 3.54
N TRP A 125 9.84 -2.37 2.69
CA TRP A 125 9.11 -3.24 1.78
C TRP A 125 9.96 -3.56 0.54
N ARG A 126 9.87 -4.79 0.06
CA ARG A 126 10.40 -5.26 -1.23
C ARG A 126 9.25 -5.75 -2.08
N ALA A 127 9.33 -5.55 -3.39
CA ALA A 127 8.34 -6.02 -4.33
C ALA A 127 8.98 -6.96 -5.35
N THR A 128 8.22 -7.95 -5.80
CA THR A 128 8.59 -8.78 -6.94
C THR A 128 7.44 -8.89 -7.93
N VAL A 129 7.78 -9.02 -9.21
CA VAL A 129 6.88 -9.34 -10.31
C VAL A 129 7.35 -10.64 -10.93
N ASN A 130 6.52 -11.67 -10.88
CA ASN A 130 6.86 -13.01 -11.37
C ASN A 130 8.19 -13.52 -10.78
N GLY A 131 8.41 -13.27 -9.49
CA GLY A 131 9.61 -13.66 -8.74
C GLY A 131 10.86 -12.81 -8.99
N ARG A 132 10.79 -11.78 -9.84
CA ARG A 132 11.90 -10.84 -10.08
C ARG A 132 11.69 -9.56 -9.28
N GLU A 133 12.72 -9.09 -8.58
CA GLU A 133 12.65 -7.87 -7.80
C GLU A 133 12.36 -6.65 -8.67
N THR A 134 11.50 -5.76 -8.16
CA THR A 134 11.16 -4.49 -8.79
C THR A 134 11.21 -3.37 -7.75
N GLU A 135 11.47 -2.16 -8.23
CA GLU A 135 11.40 -0.95 -7.42
C GLU A 135 9.95 -0.63 -7.03
N ILE A 136 9.77 -0.16 -5.80
CA ILE A 136 8.50 0.35 -5.27
C ILE A 136 8.55 1.88 -5.32
N PHE A 137 7.53 2.48 -5.91
CA PHE A 137 7.42 3.92 -6.05
C PHE A 137 6.40 4.49 -5.07
N PRO A 138 6.64 5.67 -4.49
CA PRO A 138 5.60 6.44 -3.81
C PRO A 138 4.58 6.92 -4.83
N VAL A 139 3.29 6.79 -4.48
CA VAL A 139 2.15 7.12 -5.34
C VAL A 139 1.13 7.90 -4.52
N ASP A 140 0.48 8.90 -5.11
CA ASP A 140 -0.60 9.67 -4.48
C ASP A 140 -0.22 10.15 -3.08
N HIS A 141 1.03 10.64 -2.95
CA HIS A 141 1.70 11.11 -1.75
C HIS A 141 2.00 10.04 -0.67
N VAL A 142 1.07 9.14 -0.39
CA VAL A 142 1.16 8.22 0.76
C VAL A 142 1.11 6.75 0.37
N LEU A 143 0.63 6.42 -0.83
CA LEU A 143 0.47 5.06 -1.30
C LEU A 143 1.75 4.55 -1.96
N ARG A 144 1.76 3.27 -2.28
CA ARG A 144 2.88 2.65 -2.99
C ARG A 144 2.41 2.00 -4.28
N GLY A 145 3.28 1.92 -5.26
CA GLY A 145 2.98 1.25 -6.50
C GLY A 145 4.19 0.66 -7.20
N ILE A 146 3.92 -0.12 -8.23
CA ILE A 146 4.93 -0.68 -9.14
C ILE A 146 4.43 -0.54 -10.57
N TYR A 147 5.36 -0.38 -11.52
CA TYR A 147 5.00 -0.33 -12.93
C TYR A 147 4.89 -1.75 -13.50
N LEU A 148 3.81 -2.00 -14.24
CA LEU A 148 3.55 -3.26 -14.94
C LEU A 148 3.32 -3.02 -16.43
N THR A 149 3.87 -3.89 -17.25
CA THR A 149 3.61 -3.97 -18.70
C THR A 149 2.38 -4.84 -18.99
N PRO A 150 1.86 -4.88 -20.23
CA PRO A 150 0.75 -5.78 -20.58
C PRO A 150 1.08 -7.24 -20.32
N GLY A 151 0.14 -7.97 -19.72
CA GLY A 151 0.29 -9.39 -19.41
C GLY A 151 -0.37 -9.81 -18.10
N ARG A 152 -0.13 -11.06 -17.73
CA ARG A 152 -0.50 -11.58 -16.41
C ARG A 152 0.71 -11.59 -15.49
N HIS A 153 0.54 -11.09 -14.29
CA HIS A 153 1.59 -10.91 -13.31
C HIS A 153 1.18 -11.45 -11.95
N GLN A 154 2.07 -12.20 -11.32
CA GLN A 154 2.04 -12.45 -9.89
C GLN A 154 2.92 -11.40 -9.22
N VAL A 155 2.34 -10.62 -8.32
CA VAL A 155 3.02 -9.55 -7.62
C VAL A 155 3.05 -9.88 -6.14
N GLU A 156 4.23 -9.79 -5.53
CA GLU A 156 4.38 -9.98 -4.09
C GLU A 156 5.07 -8.77 -3.48
N PHE A 157 4.50 -8.25 -2.40
CA PHE A 157 5.13 -7.30 -1.50
C PHE A 157 5.47 -8.01 -0.19
N VAL A 158 6.71 -7.88 0.26
CA VAL A 158 7.19 -8.47 1.53
C VAL A 158 7.87 -7.39 2.35
N PHE A 159 7.49 -7.28 3.61
CA PHE A 159 8.13 -6.40 4.57
C PHE A 159 9.36 -7.09 5.16
N ASP A 160 10.55 -6.61 4.78
CA ASP A 160 11.84 -7.21 5.13
C ASP A 160 12.84 -6.12 5.56
N PRO A 161 12.57 -5.38 6.67
CA PRO A 161 13.33 -4.20 7.05
C PRO A 161 14.73 -4.54 7.59
N LEU A 162 15.75 -3.84 7.10
CA LEU A 162 17.14 -4.00 7.54
C LEU A 162 17.33 -3.81 9.07
N PRO A 163 16.71 -2.80 9.73
CA PRO A 163 16.86 -2.62 11.18
C PRO A 163 16.43 -3.84 12.00
N PHE A 164 15.40 -4.56 11.57
CA PHE A 164 14.95 -5.78 12.26
C PHE A 164 16.00 -6.89 12.18
N LYS A 165 16.64 -7.07 11.00
CA LYS A 165 17.73 -8.02 10.82
C LYS A 165 18.92 -7.69 11.72
N VAL A 166 19.32 -6.42 11.76
CA VAL A 166 20.43 -5.95 12.62
C VAL A 166 20.12 -6.17 14.10
N GLY A 167 18.92 -5.77 14.54
CA GLY A 167 18.46 -5.97 15.92
C GLY A 167 18.49 -7.44 16.33
N LYS A 168 18.00 -8.33 15.47
CA LYS A 168 18.05 -9.79 15.70
C LYS A 168 19.47 -10.28 16.00
N TYR A 169 20.45 -9.89 15.16
CA TYR A 169 21.83 -10.33 15.36
C TYR A 169 22.47 -9.72 16.62
N LEU A 170 22.20 -8.44 16.92
CA LEU A 170 22.66 -7.81 18.15
C LEU A 170 22.12 -8.53 19.38
N THR A 171 20.83 -8.85 19.42
CA THR A 171 20.22 -9.62 20.50
C THR A 171 20.87 -10.99 20.68
N LEU A 172 21.10 -11.73 19.58
CA LEU A 172 21.80 -13.02 19.64
C LEU A 172 23.22 -12.90 20.21
N VAL A 173 23.97 -11.88 19.78
CA VAL A 173 25.33 -11.62 20.29
C VAL A 173 25.29 -11.27 21.78
N SER A 174 24.35 -10.44 22.23
CA SER A 174 24.17 -10.10 23.65
C SER A 174 23.87 -11.34 24.50
N PHE A 175 22.98 -12.23 24.04
CA PHE A 175 22.70 -13.49 24.73
C PHE A 175 23.91 -14.41 24.79
N ALA A 176 24.67 -14.51 23.69
CA ALA A 176 25.88 -15.34 23.64
C ALA A 176 26.95 -14.83 24.63
N LEU A 177 27.19 -13.52 24.68
CA LEU A 177 28.11 -12.90 25.63
C LEU A 177 27.66 -13.10 27.08
N PHE A 178 26.36 -12.93 27.35
CA PHE A 178 25.79 -13.17 28.68
C PHE A 178 25.97 -14.62 29.13
N ALA A 179 25.66 -15.59 28.26
CA ALA A 179 25.87 -17.01 28.54
C ALA A 179 27.36 -17.34 28.78
N LEU A 180 28.27 -16.74 28.00
CA LEU A 180 29.71 -16.90 28.19
C LEU A 180 30.18 -16.38 29.55
N MET A 181 29.69 -15.21 29.97
CA MET A 181 29.99 -14.63 31.28
C MET A 181 29.48 -15.51 32.43
N LEU A 182 28.23 -16.01 32.33
CA LEU A 182 27.68 -16.95 33.31
C LEU A 182 28.48 -18.25 33.38
N ALA A 183 28.83 -18.84 32.23
CA ALA A 183 29.63 -20.06 32.18
C ALA A 183 31.02 -19.85 32.80
N ARG A 184 31.66 -18.71 32.55
CA ARG A 184 32.94 -18.33 33.17
C ARG A 184 32.80 -18.24 34.69
N GLU A 185 31.79 -17.52 35.18
CA GLU A 185 31.57 -17.33 36.63
C GLU A 185 31.25 -18.67 37.34
N MET A 186 30.44 -19.52 36.72
CA MET A 186 30.14 -20.85 37.25
C MET A 186 31.40 -21.73 37.34
N ARG A 187 32.29 -21.68 36.33
CA ARG A 187 33.58 -22.40 36.41
C ARG A 187 34.43 -21.89 37.56
N LEU A 188 34.56 -20.57 37.72
CA LEU A 188 35.36 -19.97 38.81
C LEU A 188 34.82 -20.36 40.19
N LYS A 189 33.50 -20.33 40.40
CA LYS A 189 32.88 -20.76 41.66
C LYS A 189 33.06 -22.26 41.93
N ARG A 190 33.06 -23.08 40.88
CA ARG A 190 33.26 -24.53 41.00
C ARG A 190 34.70 -24.88 41.39
N PHE A 191 35.70 -24.13 40.90
CA PHE A 191 37.11 -24.28 41.30
C PHE A 191 37.42 -23.79 42.71
N LYS A 192 36.72 -22.76 43.23
CA LYS A 192 36.90 -22.28 44.62
C LYS A 192 36.30 -23.19 45.71
N LYS A 193 35.51 -24.19 45.33
CA LYS A 193 34.87 -25.16 46.26
C LYS A 193 35.62 -26.50 46.37
N LEU A 194 36.68 -26.69 45.59
CA LEU A 194 37.63 -27.82 45.65
C LEU A 194 38.87 -27.36 46.41
#